data_AF-A0A376KQ02-F1
#
_entry.id   AF-A0A376KQ02-F1
#
_cell.length_a   1.000
_cell.length_b   1.000
_cell.length_c   1.000
_cell.angle_alpha   90.00
_cell.angle_beta   90.00
_cell.angle_gamma   90.00
#
_symmetry.space_group_name_H-M   'P 1'
#
loop_
_entity.id
_entity.type
_entity.pdbx_description
1 polymer ?
#
loop_
_entity_poly.entity_id
_entity_poly.type
_entity_poly.pdbx_seq_one_letter_code
_entity_poly.pdbx_strand_id
1 'polypeptide(L)'
;MGSVTNSTSILVTGFHLTDPQFSGQFNESKSTVCSLLCSACAIRKTAARGIKSRTFATIAPYTLEETYEVLDAIAREDFDDLRGELGDLLFQVVFYAQMAQEEGRFDFNDICAAISDKLERRHPHVFADSSAENSSEVLARWEQIKTEERAQKAQHSALDDIPRSLPALMRAQKIQKRCANVGFDWTTLGPVVDKVYEEIDEVMYEARQAVVDQAKLGGGNGGPAVCHG
;
A
#
# COMPACT_ATOMS: atom_id res chain seq x y z
N MET A 1 -6.81 40.96 -33.20
CA MET A 1 -5.47 40.46 -32.84
C MET A 1 -5.67 39.45 -31.72
N GLY A 2 -5.77 38.17 -32.10
CA GLY A 2 -6.14 37.08 -31.18
C GLY A 2 -4.93 36.57 -30.40
N SER A 3 -5.16 36.38 -29.10
CA SER A 3 -4.22 35.78 -28.14
C SER A 3 -4.00 34.30 -28.46
N VAL A 4 -2.74 33.90 -28.60
CA VAL A 4 -2.31 32.51 -28.75
C VAL A 4 -2.08 31.93 -27.35
N THR A 5 -2.98 31.10 -26.85
CA THR A 5 -2.71 30.26 -25.68
C THR A 5 -2.07 28.96 -26.15
N ASN A 6 -0.80 28.80 -25.76
CA ASN A 6 0.03 27.64 -26.08
C ASN A 6 -0.50 26.43 -25.28
N SER A 7 -1.25 25.53 -25.92
CA SER A 7 -1.62 24.24 -25.33
C SER A 7 -0.44 23.29 -25.42
N THR A 8 0.27 23.13 -24.31
CA THR A 8 1.26 22.05 -24.15
C THR A 8 0.51 20.71 -24.17
N SER A 9 0.48 20.07 -25.33
CA SER A 9 0.04 18.69 -25.49
C SER A 9 1.02 17.80 -24.73
N ILE A 10 0.56 17.21 -23.62
CA ILE A 10 1.22 16.04 -23.04
C ILE A 10 0.87 14.89 -23.98
N LEU A 11 1.74 14.65 -24.96
CA LEU A 11 1.71 13.43 -25.76
C LEU A 11 2.09 12.28 -24.83
N VAL A 12 1.08 11.62 -24.26
CA VAL A 12 1.21 10.21 -23.88
C VAL A 12 1.33 9.45 -25.19
N THR A 13 2.56 9.28 -25.69
CA THR A 13 2.84 8.56 -26.93
C THR A 13 2.35 7.12 -26.79
N GLY A 14 1.20 6.82 -27.41
CA GLY A 14 0.65 5.46 -27.49
C GLY A 14 -0.85 5.35 -27.21
N PHE A 15 -1.48 6.33 -26.58
CA PHE A 15 -2.89 6.24 -26.20
C PHE A 15 -3.73 7.26 -26.97
N HIS A 16 -4.38 6.81 -28.06
CA HIS A 16 -5.34 7.64 -28.78
C HIS A 16 -6.69 7.58 -28.03
N LEU A 17 -6.81 8.28 -26.90
CA LEU A 17 -8.10 8.56 -26.27
C LEU A 17 -8.84 9.57 -27.13
N THR A 18 -9.61 9.10 -28.10
CA THR A 18 -10.51 9.93 -28.90
C THR A 18 -11.89 10.05 -28.25
N ASP A 19 -11.98 10.07 -26.91
CA ASP A 19 -13.21 10.39 -26.19
C ASP A 19 -13.20 11.88 -25.77
N PRO A 20 -14.01 12.74 -26.42
CA PRO A 20 -14.10 14.16 -26.08
C PRO A 20 -14.54 14.42 -24.63
N GLN A 21 -15.33 13.52 -24.01
CA GLN A 21 -15.79 13.70 -22.63
C GLN A 21 -14.64 13.55 -21.61
N PHE A 22 -13.66 12.69 -21.91
CA PHE A 22 -12.52 12.43 -21.02
C PHE A 22 -11.54 13.62 -20.99
N SER A 23 -11.34 14.30 -22.12
CA SER A 23 -10.42 15.43 -22.25
C SER A 23 -10.85 16.67 -21.46
N GLY A 24 -12.16 16.95 -21.38
CA GLY A 24 -12.73 18.08 -20.65
C GLY A 24 -12.65 17.92 -19.13
N GLN A 25 -12.97 16.73 -18.61
CA GLN A 25 -12.86 16.39 -17.18
C GLN A 25 -11.41 16.45 -16.67
N PHE A 26 -10.44 16.12 -17.52
CA PHE A 26 -9.02 16.12 -17.15
C PHE A 26 -8.46 17.53 -16.90
N ASN A 27 -8.97 18.55 -17.61
CA ASN A 27 -8.46 19.91 -17.50
C ASN A 27 -8.99 20.63 -16.24
N GLU A 28 -10.23 20.35 -15.82
CA GLU A 28 -10.75 20.77 -14.51
C GLU A 28 -10.03 20.04 -13.36
N SER A 29 -9.78 18.74 -13.52
CA SER A 29 -9.05 17.91 -12.53
C SER A 29 -7.62 18.42 -12.27
N LYS A 30 -6.91 18.89 -13.30
CA LYS A 30 -5.59 19.55 -13.15
C LYS A 30 -5.65 20.77 -12.25
N SER A 31 -6.75 21.54 -12.28
CA SER A 31 -6.90 22.74 -11.44
C SER A 31 -7.09 22.39 -9.97
N THR A 32 -7.80 21.29 -9.67
CA THR A 32 -8.11 20.86 -8.30
C THR A 32 -6.91 20.23 -7.60
N VAL A 33 -6.14 19.39 -8.30
CA VAL A 33 -4.89 18.81 -7.74
C VAL A 33 -3.85 19.89 -7.48
N CYS A 34 -3.71 20.87 -8.39
CA CYS A 34 -2.87 22.04 -8.16
C CYS A 34 -3.32 22.84 -6.93
N SER A 35 -4.64 23.00 -6.72
CA SER A 35 -5.18 23.67 -5.52
C SER A 35 -4.84 22.89 -4.24
N LEU A 36 -4.92 21.56 -4.27
CA LEU A 36 -4.56 20.70 -3.13
C LEU A 36 -3.06 20.79 -2.80
N LEU A 37 -2.19 20.75 -3.82
CA LEU A 37 -0.74 20.94 -3.66
C LEU A 37 -0.41 22.32 -3.07
N CYS A 38 -1.05 23.38 -3.60
CA CYS A 38 -0.92 24.74 -3.06
C CYS A 38 -1.38 24.82 -1.60
N SER A 39 -2.49 24.16 -1.27
CA SER A 39 -3.02 24.11 0.10
C SER A 39 -2.09 23.37 1.03
N ALA A 40 -1.54 22.22 0.64
CA ALA A 40 -0.56 21.47 1.42
C ALA A 40 0.72 22.29 1.66
N CYS A 41 1.23 22.97 0.62
CA CYS A 41 2.37 23.87 0.73
C CYS A 41 2.08 25.03 1.71
N ALA A 42 0.90 25.64 1.63
CA ALA A 42 0.48 26.71 2.53
C ALA A 42 0.34 26.23 3.98
N ILE A 43 -0.26 25.06 4.20
CA ILE A 43 -0.41 24.43 5.52
C ILE A 43 0.97 24.17 6.14
N ARG A 44 1.94 23.64 5.38
CA ARG A 44 3.32 23.40 5.84
C ARG A 44 4.08 24.69 6.18
N LYS A 45 3.85 25.77 5.43
CA LYS A 45 4.47 27.09 5.66
C LYS A 45 3.89 27.84 6.85
N THR A 46 2.64 27.56 7.20
CA THR A 46 1.97 28.22 8.32
C THR A 46 2.50 27.65 9.65
N ALA A 47 3.13 28.48 10.48
CA ALA A 47 3.71 28.07 11.77
C ALA A 47 2.66 27.67 12.83
N ALA A 48 1.37 27.68 12.49
CA ALA A 48 0.30 27.30 13.41
C ALA A 48 0.26 25.77 13.60
N ARG A 49 0.15 25.34 14.87
CA ARG A 49 -0.06 23.94 15.32
C ARG A 49 1.10 22.95 15.19
N GLY A 50 2.36 23.39 15.09
CA GLY A 50 3.50 22.44 15.06
C GLY A 50 3.49 21.50 13.84
N ILE A 51 2.72 21.85 12.79
CA ILE A 51 2.61 21.07 11.56
C ILE A 51 3.96 21.05 10.83
N LYS A 52 4.72 22.15 10.89
CA LYS A 52 6.08 22.26 10.35
C LYS A 52 7.06 21.23 10.94
N SER A 53 6.88 20.85 12.21
CA SER A 53 7.72 19.84 12.89
C SER A 53 7.28 18.39 12.65
N ARG A 54 6.18 18.14 11.92
CA ARG A 54 5.79 16.78 11.55
C ARG A 54 6.83 16.16 10.61
N THR A 55 7.20 14.92 10.89
CA THR A 55 8.09 14.06 10.11
C THR A 55 7.30 12.89 9.54
N PHE A 56 7.88 12.15 8.58
CA PHE A 56 7.23 10.98 7.97
C PHE A 56 6.72 9.98 9.03
N ALA A 57 7.52 9.75 10.07
CA ALA A 57 7.18 8.85 11.17
C ALA A 57 5.96 9.32 11.97
N THR A 58 5.80 10.63 12.18
CA THR A 58 4.65 11.18 12.92
C THR A 58 3.36 11.17 12.12
N ILE A 59 3.42 11.01 10.79
CA ILE A 59 2.24 11.03 9.91
C ILE A 59 1.75 9.60 9.61
N ALA A 60 2.65 8.62 9.64
CA ALA A 60 2.33 7.23 9.34
C ALA A 60 1.13 6.64 10.12
N PRO A 61 0.93 6.92 11.43
CA PRO A 61 -0.25 6.43 12.15
C PRO A 61 -1.56 6.98 11.57
N TYR A 62 -1.61 8.27 11.23
CA TYR A 62 -2.80 8.88 10.64
C TYR A 62 -3.12 8.28 9.27
N THR A 63 -2.11 7.95 8.46
CA THR A 63 -2.36 7.25 7.19
C THR A 63 -3.03 5.89 7.39
N LEU A 64 -2.72 5.20 8.49
CA LEU A 64 -3.38 3.94 8.83
C LEU A 64 -4.83 4.19 9.26
N GLU A 65 -5.08 5.22 10.07
CA GLU A 65 -6.43 5.65 10.48
C GLU A 65 -7.30 5.95 9.25
N GLU A 66 -6.87 6.84 8.34
CA GLU A 66 -7.66 7.17 7.12
C GLU A 66 -7.93 5.92 6.25
N THR A 67 -6.99 4.96 6.24
CA THR A 67 -7.19 3.70 5.50
C THR A 67 -8.33 2.88 6.12
N TYR A 68 -8.45 2.87 7.44
CA TYR A 68 -9.54 2.18 8.13
C TYR A 68 -10.88 2.88 7.96
N GLU A 69 -10.93 4.22 7.94
CA GLU A 69 -12.15 4.98 7.65
C GLU A 69 -12.66 4.72 6.23
N VAL A 70 -11.76 4.68 5.23
CA VAL A 70 -12.11 4.24 3.85
C VAL A 70 -12.72 2.83 3.85
N LEU A 71 -12.13 1.89 4.59
CA LEU A 71 -12.64 0.52 4.67
C LEU A 71 -14.02 0.46 5.35
N ASP A 72 -14.25 1.27 6.38
CA ASP A 72 -15.53 1.38 7.08
C ASP A 72 -16.61 1.97 6.18
N ALA A 73 -16.31 3.05 5.46
CA ALA A 73 -17.22 3.66 4.49
C ALA A 73 -17.63 2.68 3.37
N ILE A 74 -16.68 1.86 2.87
CA ILE A 74 -16.97 0.77 1.93
C ILE A 74 -17.88 -0.27 2.57
N ALA A 75 -17.59 -0.70 3.79
CA ALA A 75 -18.37 -1.73 4.49
C ALA A 75 -19.81 -1.28 4.77
N ARG A 76 -20.03 0.02 4.97
CA ARG A 76 -21.35 0.65 5.14
C ARG A 76 -22.04 0.99 3.81
N GLU A 77 -21.38 0.82 2.67
CA GLU A 77 -21.84 1.27 1.35
C GLU A 77 -22.20 2.78 1.32
N ASP A 78 -21.51 3.60 2.12
CA ASP A 78 -21.73 5.04 2.19
C ASP A 78 -20.79 5.78 1.22
N PHE A 79 -21.30 6.05 0.01
CA PHE A 79 -20.51 6.64 -1.06
C PHE A 79 -20.22 8.14 -0.86
N ASP A 80 -21.04 8.84 -0.08
CA ASP A 80 -20.80 10.26 0.22
C ASP A 80 -19.63 10.40 1.20
N ASP A 81 -19.61 9.55 2.22
CA ASP A 81 -18.52 9.45 3.20
C ASP A 81 -17.24 8.93 2.55
N LEU A 82 -17.34 7.86 1.73
CA LEU A 82 -16.22 7.29 1.00
C LEU A 82 -15.47 8.33 0.16
N ARG A 83 -16.19 9.28 -0.47
CA ARG A 83 -15.57 10.37 -1.22
C ARG A 83 -14.74 11.30 -0.33
N GLY A 84 -15.22 11.58 0.89
CA GLY A 84 -14.49 12.36 1.89
C GLY A 84 -13.22 11.64 2.33
N GLU A 85 -13.34 10.39 2.75
CA GLU A 85 -12.22 9.58 3.25
C GLU A 85 -11.13 9.32 2.19
N LEU A 86 -11.53 9.10 0.93
CA LEU A 86 -10.57 9.03 -0.18
C LEU A 86 -9.85 10.36 -0.42
N GLY A 87 -10.52 11.49 -0.15
CA GLY A 87 -9.94 12.83 -0.19
C GLY A 87 -8.88 13.02 0.89
N ASP A 88 -9.17 12.59 2.11
CA ASP A 88 -8.23 12.67 3.24
C ASP A 88 -7.02 11.74 3.03
N LEU A 89 -7.25 10.52 2.52
CA LEU A 89 -6.17 9.61 2.13
C LEU A 89 -5.29 10.21 1.02
N LEU A 90 -5.89 10.86 0.01
CA LEU A 90 -5.16 11.57 -1.04
C LEU A 90 -4.36 12.75 -0.48
N PHE A 91 -4.94 13.51 0.46
CA PHE A 91 -4.25 14.60 1.13
C PHE A 91 -2.98 14.10 1.84
N GLN A 92 -3.01 12.93 2.49
CA GLN A 92 -1.81 12.37 3.10
C GLN A 92 -0.70 12.08 2.08
N VAL A 93 -1.04 11.55 0.90
CA VAL A 93 -0.05 11.33 -0.18
C VAL A 93 0.58 12.65 -0.64
N VAL A 94 -0.25 13.68 -0.85
CA VAL A 94 0.21 15.02 -1.22
C VAL A 94 1.10 15.62 -0.12
N PHE A 95 0.74 15.40 1.14
CA PHE A 95 1.51 15.89 2.28
C PHE A 95 2.90 15.25 2.36
N TYR A 96 3.00 13.93 2.14
CA TYR A 96 4.30 13.26 2.02
C TYR A 96 5.13 13.77 0.85
N ALA A 97 4.50 14.00 -0.31
CA ALA A 97 5.17 14.54 -1.48
C ALA A 97 5.75 15.94 -1.20
N GLN A 98 4.98 16.80 -0.51
CA GLN A 98 5.46 18.13 -0.13
C GLN A 98 6.66 18.07 0.82
N MET A 99 6.66 17.16 1.79
CA MET A 99 7.79 16.97 2.71
C MET A 99 9.02 16.40 2.01
N ALA A 100 8.84 15.43 1.11
CA ALA A 100 9.92 14.88 0.30
C ALA A 100 10.54 15.94 -0.61
N GLN A 101 9.71 16.83 -1.17
CA GLN A 101 10.17 17.95 -1.99
C GLN A 101 10.96 18.98 -1.16
N GLU A 102 10.53 19.28 0.06
CA GLU A 102 11.28 20.14 1.00
C GLU A 102 12.67 19.57 1.32
N GLU A 103 12.80 18.24 1.36
CA GLU A 103 14.08 17.54 1.54
C GLU A 103 14.85 17.29 0.21
N GLY A 104 14.33 17.75 -0.93
CA GLY A 104 14.96 17.58 -2.24
C GLY A 104 15.03 16.12 -2.72
N ARG A 105 14.11 15.25 -2.28
CA ARG A 105 14.11 13.81 -2.61
C ARG A 105 13.31 13.49 -3.86
N PHE A 106 12.04 13.90 -3.89
CA PHE A 106 11.08 13.70 -4.98
C PHE A 106 9.86 14.61 -4.74
N ASP A 107 9.08 14.86 -5.78
CA ASP A 107 7.82 15.59 -5.68
C ASP A 107 6.59 14.73 -6.04
N PHE A 108 5.41 15.34 -6.10
CA PHE A 108 4.17 14.63 -6.43
C PHE A 108 4.15 14.08 -7.86
N ASN A 109 4.76 14.79 -8.82
CA ASN A 109 4.84 14.33 -10.20
C ASN A 109 5.75 13.10 -10.31
N ASP A 110 6.85 13.06 -9.57
CA ASP A 110 7.73 11.88 -9.51
C ASP A 110 6.97 10.64 -9.02
N ILE A 111 6.11 10.79 -8.01
CA ILE A 111 5.24 9.71 -7.52
C ILE A 111 4.28 9.24 -8.61
N CYS A 112 3.59 10.18 -9.28
CA CYS A 112 2.64 9.89 -10.36
C CYS A 112 3.32 9.24 -11.57
N ALA A 113 4.52 9.66 -11.94
CA ALA A 113 5.32 9.06 -13.00
C ALA A 113 5.71 7.63 -12.63
N ALA A 114 6.25 7.42 -11.42
CA ALA A 114 6.68 6.09 -10.97
C ALA A 114 5.53 5.07 -10.92
N ILE A 115 4.32 5.47 -10.55
CA ILE A 115 3.16 4.57 -10.58
C ILE A 115 2.65 4.35 -12.01
N SER A 116 2.65 5.37 -12.87
CA SER A 116 2.26 5.25 -14.28
C SER A 116 3.16 4.26 -15.02
N ASP A 117 4.48 4.46 -14.96
CA ASP A 117 5.47 3.55 -15.57
C ASP A 117 5.31 2.11 -15.07
N LYS A 118 5.01 1.96 -13.78
CA LYS A 118 4.79 0.66 -13.16
C LYS A 118 3.49 0.00 -13.61
N LEU A 119 2.41 0.77 -13.78
CA LEU A 119 1.13 0.25 -14.27
C LEU A 119 1.23 -0.14 -15.74
N GLU A 120 1.90 0.66 -16.57
CA GLU A 120 2.17 0.36 -17.97
C GLU A 120 2.97 -0.94 -18.12
N ARG A 121 4.07 -1.06 -17.36
CA ARG A 121 4.91 -2.26 -17.38
C ARG A 121 4.18 -3.52 -16.89
N ARG A 122 3.25 -3.39 -15.94
CA ARG A 122 2.53 -4.54 -15.38
C ARG A 122 1.24 -4.90 -16.12
N HIS A 123 0.70 -4.01 -16.95
CA HIS A 123 -0.48 -4.26 -17.77
C HIS A 123 -0.20 -4.03 -19.27
N PRO A 124 0.78 -4.71 -19.87
CA PRO A 124 1.07 -4.55 -21.29
C PRO A 124 -0.13 -4.90 -22.19
N HIS A 125 -1.09 -5.70 -21.70
CA HIS A 125 -2.31 -6.04 -22.44
C HIS A 125 -3.35 -4.90 -22.47
N VAL A 126 -3.23 -3.89 -21.60
CA VAL A 126 -4.08 -2.69 -21.60
C VAL A 126 -3.46 -1.59 -22.47
N PHE A 127 -2.12 -1.54 -22.54
CA PHE A 127 -1.37 -0.45 -23.16
C PHE A 127 -0.61 -0.84 -24.45
N ALA A 128 -0.56 -2.12 -24.79
CA ALA A 128 -0.02 -2.64 -26.05
C ALA A 128 -1.05 -3.57 -26.72
N ASP A 129 -0.92 -3.77 -28.03
CA ASP A 129 -1.74 -4.65 -28.89
C ASP A 129 -1.59 -6.16 -28.59
N SER A 130 -1.37 -6.52 -27.32
CA SER A 130 -1.28 -7.90 -26.86
C SER A 130 -2.59 -8.32 -26.21
N SER A 131 -3.36 -9.18 -26.89
CA SER A 131 -4.58 -9.77 -26.33
C SER A 131 -4.22 -10.73 -25.19
N ALA A 132 -4.71 -10.48 -23.98
CA ALA A 132 -4.82 -11.51 -22.95
C ALA A 132 -6.20 -12.14 -23.05
N GLU A 133 -6.28 -13.45 -23.29
CA GLU A 133 -7.53 -14.14 -23.61
C GLU A 133 -8.37 -14.47 -22.36
N ASN A 134 -7.78 -14.46 -21.15
CA ASN A 134 -8.50 -14.72 -19.89
C ASN A 134 -7.91 -14.03 -18.64
N SER A 135 -8.73 -13.87 -17.59
CA SER A 135 -8.37 -13.20 -16.33
C SER A 135 -7.32 -13.95 -15.49
N SER A 136 -7.26 -15.28 -15.60
CA SER A 136 -6.27 -16.11 -14.90
C SER A 136 -4.85 -15.88 -15.41
N GLU A 137 -4.67 -15.74 -16.72
CA GLU A 137 -3.37 -15.43 -17.34
C GLU A 137 -2.90 -14.04 -16.97
N VAL A 138 -3.80 -13.06 -16.90
CA VAL A 138 -3.49 -11.70 -16.44
C VAL A 138 -2.95 -11.73 -14.99
N LEU A 139 -3.61 -12.47 -14.10
CA LEU A 139 -3.19 -12.61 -12.70
C LEU A 139 -1.84 -13.33 -12.56
N ALA A 140 -1.62 -14.42 -13.32
CA ALA A 140 -0.36 -15.15 -13.31
C ALA A 140 0.80 -14.26 -13.80
N ARG A 141 0.59 -13.55 -14.91
CA ARG A 141 1.58 -12.62 -15.48
C ARG A 141 1.89 -11.46 -14.53
N TRP A 142 0.87 -10.93 -13.85
CA TRP A 142 1.03 -9.90 -12.84
C TRP A 142 1.92 -10.34 -11.67
N GLU A 143 1.73 -11.56 -11.16
CA GLU A 143 2.59 -12.11 -10.10
C GLU A 143 4.01 -12.46 -10.59
N GLN A 144 4.16 -12.86 -11.86
CA GLN A 144 5.47 -13.06 -12.47
C GLN A 144 6.26 -11.75 -12.56
N ILE A 145 5.67 -10.68 -13.09
CA ILE A 145 6.31 -9.35 -13.20
C ILE A 145 6.69 -8.82 -11.81
N LYS A 146 5.84 -9.01 -10.80
CA LYS A 146 6.18 -8.68 -9.41
C LYS A 146 7.38 -9.46 -8.88
N THR A 147 7.55 -10.71 -9.31
CA THR A 147 8.69 -11.56 -8.92
C THR A 147 9.97 -11.07 -9.56
N GLU A 148 9.93 -10.74 -10.84
CA GLU A 148 11.06 -10.16 -11.58
C GLU A 148 11.50 -8.80 -11.00
N GLU A 149 10.57 -7.91 -10.65
CA GLU A 149 10.88 -6.65 -9.97
C GLU A 149 11.61 -6.84 -8.64
N ARG A 150 11.29 -7.92 -7.92
CA ARG A 150 11.95 -8.24 -6.64
C ARG A 150 13.33 -8.82 -6.86
N ALA A 151 13.52 -9.64 -7.90
CA ALA A 151 14.83 -10.16 -8.26
C ALA A 151 15.80 -9.05 -8.70
N GLN A 152 15.29 -7.94 -9.25
CA GLN A 152 16.09 -6.76 -9.61
C GLN A 152 16.51 -5.93 -8.39
N LYS A 153 15.76 -6.01 -7.28
CA LYS A 153 16.22 -5.48 -5.98
C LYS A 153 17.23 -6.48 -5.43
N ALA A 154 18.37 -6.02 -4.90
CA ALA A 154 19.39 -6.87 -4.29
C ALA A 154 18.90 -7.51 -2.97
N GLN A 155 17.85 -8.32 -3.03
CA GLN A 155 17.27 -9.06 -1.92
C GLN A 155 17.99 -10.40 -1.81
N HIS A 156 18.37 -10.76 -0.59
CA HIS A 156 19.16 -11.96 -0.31
C HIS A 156 18.26 -13.16 0.05
N SER A 157 16.98 -12.93 0.39
CA SER A 157 16.00 -13.94 0.77
C SER A 157 14.62 -13.69 0.15
N ALA A 158 13.87 -14.77 -0.07
CA ALA A 158 12.48 -14.74 -0.55
C ALA A 158 11.51 -13.97 0.38
N LEU A 159 11.92 -13.71 1.63
CA LEU A 159 11.11 -13.08 2.68
C LEU A 159 11.52 -11.63 3.01
N ASP A 160 12.55 -11.06 2.38
CA ASP A 160 13.14 -9.76 2.79
C ASP A 160 12.18 -8.56 2.67
N ASP A 161 11.19 -8.61 1.77
CA ASP A 161 10.27 -7.48 1.47
C ASP A 161 8.88 -7.61 2.14
N ILE A 162 8.85 -8.21 3.34
CA ILE A 162 7.64 -8.35 4.15
C ILE A 162 7.67 -7.29 5.25
N PRO A 163 6.81 -6.25 5.19
CA PRO A 163 6.82 -5.18 6.18
C PRO A 163 6.55 -5.71 7.58
N ARG A 164 7.38 -5.30 8.54
CA ARG A 164 7.25 -5.67 9.96
C ARG A 164 6.03 -5.03 10.62
N SER A 165 5.54 -3.93 10.08
CA SER A 165 4.34 -3.21 10.55
C SER A 165 3.02 -3.89 10.15
N LEU A 166 3.06 -4.93 9.32
CA LEU A 166 1.83 -5.66 8.97
C LEU A 166 1.25 -6.35 10.22
N PRO A 167 -0.09 -6.31 10.39
CA PRO A 167 -0.77 -7.13 11.38
C PRO A 167 -0.37 -8.61 11.26
N ALA A 168 -0.30 -9.30 12.40
CA ALA A 168 0.28 -10.65 12.48
C ALA A 168 -0.33 -11.63 11.46
N LEU A 169 -1.65 -11.63 11.29
CA LEU A 169 -2.36 -12.49 10.33
C LEU A 169 -2.00 -12.16 8.87
N MET A 170 -2.02 -10.87 8.49
CA MET A 170 -1.63 -10.44 7.14
C MET A 170 -0.16 -10.77 6.84
N ARG A 171 0.70 -10.61 7.85
CA ARG A 171 2.12 -10.98 7.74
C ARG A 171 2.29 -12.48 7.55
N ALA A 172 1.61 -13.30 8.35
CA ALA A 172 1.64 -14.76 8.25
C ALA A 172 1.15 -15.24 6.88
N GLN A 173 0.01 -14.72 6.40
CA GLN A 173 -0.52 -15.04 5.08
C GLN A 173 0.46 -14.64 3.96
N LYS A 174 1.10 -13.47 4.08
CA LYS A 174 2.09 -13.00 3.09
C LYS A 174 3.34 -13.90 3.09
N ILE A 175 3.81 -14.34 4.26
CA ILE A 175 4.93 -15.29 4.40
C ILE A 175 4.56 -16.62 3.73
N GLN A 176 3.43 -17.21 4.09
CA GLN A 176 2.93 -18.46 3.50
C GLN A 176 2.86 -18.38 1.97
N LYS A 177 2.29 -17.30 1.43
CA LYS A 177 2.23 -17.08 -0.02
C LYS A 177 3.61 -16.97 -0.67
N ARG A 178 4.61 -16.41 0.00
CA ARG A 178 5.99 -16.38 -0.53
C ARG A 178 6.65 -17.76 -0.54
N CYS A 179 6.43 -18.53 0.51
CA CYS A 179 6.92 -19.91 0.57
C CYS A 179 6.26 -20.77 -0.51
N ALA A 180 4.95 -20.62 -0.71
CA ALA A 180 4.22 -21.33 -1.76
C ALA A 180 4.76 -21.03 -3.17
N ASN A 181 5.13 -19.78 -3.45
CA ASN A 181 5.71 -19.38 -4.73
C ASN A 181 7.07 -20.05 -5.05
N VAL A 182 7.79 -20.55 -4.04
CA VAL A 182 9.04 -21.32 -4.23
C VAL A 182 8.81 -22.83 -4.11
N GLY A 183 7.54 -23.27 -4.10
CA GLY A 183 7.15 -24.68 -4.01
C GLY A 183 7.08 -25.22 -2.57
N PHE A 184 7.19 -24.37 -1.56
CA PHE A 184 7.00 -24.75 -0.16
C PHE A 184 5.55 -24.48 0.25
N ASP A 185 4.66 -25.40 -0.10
CA ASP A 185 3.26 -25.40 0.33
C ASP A 185 2.72 -26.84 0.44
N TRP A 186 1.58 -26.98 1.09
CA TRP A 186 0.86 -28.25 1.21
C TRP A 186 0.19 -28.59 -0.12
N THR A 187 0.21 -29.88 -0.49
CA THR A 187 -0.43 -30.36 -1.72
C THR A 187 -1.89 -30.76 -1.54
N THR A 188 -2.33 -30.95 -0.29
CA THR A 188 -3.69 -31.35 0.07
C THR A 188 -4.12 -30.68 1.37
N LEU A 189 -5.44 -30.57 1.58
CA LEU A 189 -6.01 -29.84 2.72
C LEU A 189 -5.91 -30.61 4.05
N GLY A 190 -5.92 -31.95 4.02
CA GLY A 190 -5.88 -32.78 5.23
C GLY A 190 -4.72 -32.44 6.18
N PRO A 191 -3.46 -32.48 5.70
CA PRO A 191 -2.29 -32.13 6.51
C PRO A 191 -2.31 -30.71 7.08
N VAL A 192 -2.98 -29.75 6.42
CA VAL A 192 -3.14 -28.38 6.93
C VAL A 192 -3.97 -28.37 8.20
N VAL A 193 -5.08 -29.11 8.20
CA VAL A 193 -5.97 -29.23 9.36
C VAL A 193 -5.30 -30.01 10.49
N ASP A 194 -4.59 -31.10 10.15
CA ASP A 194 -3.83 -31.89 11.12
C ASP A 194 -2.80 -31.02 11.85
N LYS A 195 -2.09 -30.13 11.12
CA LYS A 195 -1.13 -29.23 11.73
C LYS A 195 -1.79 -28.22 12.67
N VAL A 196 -3.03 -27.78 12.41
CA VAL A 196 -3.77 -26.92 13.35
C VAL A 196 -4.06 -27.66 14.65
N TYR A 197 -4.46 -28.93 14.58
CA TYR A 197 -4.68 -29.75 15.78
C TYR A 197 -3.38 -30.00 16.56
N GLU A 198 -2.29 -30.27 15.86
CA GLU A 198 -0.96 -30.42 16.47
C GLU A 198 -0.55 -29.17 17.27
N GLU A 199 -0.69 -27.97 16.70
CA GLU A 199 -0.35 -26.71 17.41
C GLU A 199 -1.27 -26.45 18.62
N ILE A 200 -2.56 -26.82 18.54
CA ILE A 200 -3.47 -26.76 19.69
C ILE A 200 -2.98 -27.70 20.79
N ASP A 201 -2.61 -28.93 20.44
CA ASP A 201 -2.10 -29.91 21.40
C ASP A 201 -0.77 -29.48 22.03
N GLU A 202 0.14 -28.87 21.26
CA GLU A 202 1.40 -28.29 21.77
C GLU A 202 1.14 -27.15 22.76
N VAL A 203 0.26 -26.22 22.42
CA VAL A 203 -0.14 -25.11 23.33
C VAL A 203 -0.76 -25.67 24.61
N MET A 204 -1.65 -26.66 24.49
CA MET A 204 -2.30 -27.28 25.64
C MET A 204 -1.32 -28.10 26.49
N TYR A 205 -0.31 -28.70 25.89
CA TYR A 205 0.76 -29.40 26.60
C TYR A 205 1.56 -28.44 27.48
N GLU A 206 2.03 -27.32 26.93
CA GLU A 206 2.79 -26.31 27.68
C GLU A 206 1.91 -25.62 28.75
N ALA A 207 0.64 -25.35 28.44
CA ALA A 207 -0.30 -24.76 29.41
C ALA A 207 -0.61 -25.66 30.62
N ARG A 208 -0.42 -26.98 30.50
CA ARG A 208 -0.65 -27.96 31.59
C ARG A 208 0.60 -28.26 32.42
N GLN A 209 1.75 -27.66 32.10
CA GLN A 209 2.96 -27.89 32.86
C GLN A 209 2.85 -27.31 34.27
N ALA A 210 3.31 -28.08 35.26
CA ALA A 210 3.28 -27.66 36.66
C ALA A 210 4.25 -26.51 36.98
N VAL A 211 5.29 -26.34 36.16
CA VAL A 211 6.29 -25.27 36.27
C VAL A 211 6.38 -24.57 34.92
N VAL A 212 6.16 -23.26 34.92
CA VAL A 212 6.31 -22.43 33.73
C VAL A 212 7.79 -22.17 33.48
N ASP A 213 8.29 -22.64 32.35
CA ASP A 213 9.64 -22.33 31.89
C ASP A 213 9.67 -20.92 31.31
N GLN A 214 10.16 -19.97 32.12
CA GLN A 214 10.31 -18.57 31.74
C GLN A 214 11.24 -18.36 30.53
N ALA A 215 12.13 -19.30 30.22
CA ALA A 215 13.01 -19.20 29.04
C ALA A 215 12.28 -19.49 27.73
N LYS A 216 11.13 -20.20 27.78
CA LYS A 216 10.29 -20.48 26.60
C LYS A 216 9.28 -19.37 26.31
N LEU A 217 9.00 -18.49 27.27
CA LEU A 217 8.15 -17.33 27.11
C LEU A 217 8.96 -16.17 26.52
N GLY A 218 9.03 -16.09 25.20
CA GLY A 218 9.75 -15.00 24.52
C GLY A 218 9.06 -13.63 24.71
N GLY A 219 9.62 -12.77 25.57
CA GLY A 219 9.23 -11.34 25.65
C GLY A 219 9.84 -10.63 26.86
N GLY A 220 10.58 -9.54 26.64
CA GLY A 220 11.47 -8.92 27.62
C GLY A 220 10.83 -8.27 28.86
N ASN A 221 11.62 -8.22 29.94
CA ASN A 221 11.57 -7.30 31.08
C ASN A 221 10.18 -6.72 31.43
N GLY A 222 9.34 -7.50 32.10
CA GLY A 222 8.14 -7.02 32.77
C GLY A 222 8.03 -7.67 34.14
N GLY A 223 8.10 -6.88 35.20
CA GLY A 223 7.96 -7.32 36.60
C GLY A 223 6.66 -8.07 36.88
N PRO A 224 6.52 -8.64 38.09
CA PRO A 224 5.46 -9.60 38.40
C PRO A 224 4.09 -8.96 38.17
N ALA A 225 3.27 -9.59 37.33
CA ALA A 225 1.86 -9.32 37.20
C ALA A 225 1.19 -9.68 38.54
N VAL A 226 0.99 -8.67 39.39
CA VAL A 226 0.20 -8.82 40.61
C VAL A 226 -1.27 -8.72 40.21
N CYS A 227 -1.90 -9.88 40.04
CA CYS A 227 -3.35 -9.99 39.96
C CYS A 227 -3.93 -9.68 41.34
N HIS A 228 -4.52 -8.50 41.52
CA HIS A 228 -5.43 -8.25 42.65
C HIS A 228 -6.82 -8.74 42.24
N GLY A 229 -7.39 -9.62 43.08
CA GLY A 229 -8.76 -10.10 42.97
C GLY A 229 -9.80 -9.12 43.51
#